data_AF-I0KHG5-F1
#
_entry.id   AF-I0KHG5-F1
#
_cell.length_a   1.000
_cell.length_b   1.000
_cell.length_c   1.000
_cell.angle_alpha   90.00
_cell.angle_beta   90.00
_cell.angle_gamma   90.00
#
_symmetry.space_group_name_H-M   'P 1'
#
loop_
_entity.id
_entity.type
_entity.pdbx_description
1 polymer ?
#
loop_
_entity_poly.entity_id
_entity_poly.type
_entity_poly.pdbx_seq_one_letter_code
_entity_poly.pdbx_strand_id
1 'polypeptide(L)'
;MNAFDLIRNGGIDVQHVATTLDIELMLYDFGDDVSGVLLRDGDKAKIGYSTQTGLLRQRFTIAHELGHYILNHQRQGVFVDTPEKYFTLFRDSRSSTGEDFQEREANAFGAALLMPRELLIEAATNIYQTGITRNEDYDIVPVLADNFKVSKLAMSIRLTNLDLVW
;
A
#
# COMPACT_ATOMS: atom_id res chain seq x y z
N MET A 1 -14.88 -14.84 3.97
CA MET A 1 -13.54 -14.93 4.60
C MET A 1 -13.62 -14.30 5.98
N ASN A 2 -13.00 -14.89 6.99
CA ASN A 2 -12.92 -14.27 8.34
C ASN A 2 -11.64 -13.41 8.45
N ALA A 3 -11.51 -12.63 9.54
CA ALA A 3 -10.37 -11.73 9.74
C ALA A 3 -9.02 -12.47 9.82
N PHE A 4 -8.99 -13.66 10.43
CA PHE A 4 -7.81 -14.51 10.52
C PHE A 4 -7.28 -14.94 9.14
N ASP A 5 -8.19 -15.35 8.24
CA ASP A 5 -7.86 -15.72 6.86
C ASP A 5 -7.29 -14.53 6.07
N LEU A 6 -7.86 -13.34 6.27
CA LEU A 6 -7.35 -12.11 5.65
C LEU A 6 -5.95 -11.81 6.16
N ILE A 7 -5.74 -11.80 7.49
CA ILE A 7 -4.44 -11.48 8.10
C ILE A 7 -3.33 -12.42 7.63
N ARG A 8 -3.59 -13.73 7.52
CA ARG A 8 -2.54 -14.69 7.12
C ARG A 8 -2.26 -14.74 5.62
N ASN A 9 -3.20 -14.27 4.79
CA ASN A 9 -3.08 -14.30 3.33
C ASN A 9 -2.77 -12.93 2.74
N GLY A 10 -2.08 -12.05 3.48
CA GLY A 10 -1.64 -10.76 2.98
C GLY A 10 -2.57 -9.59 3.28
N GLY A 11 -3.69 -9.76 3.95
CA GLY A 11 -4.69 -8.72 4.16
C GLY A 11 -5.67 -8.63 2.99
N ILE A 12 -5.94 -7.41 2.51
CA ILE A 12 -6.95 -7.18 1.46
C ILE A 12 -6.41 -7.52 0.07
N ASP A 13 -7.11 -8.33 -0.71
CA ASP A 13 -6.73 -8.65 -2.09
C ASP A 13 -6.99 -7.46 -3.02
N VAL A 14 -5.91 -6.79 -3.45
CA VAL A 14 -5.98 -5.63 -4.34
C VAL A 14 -6.47 -5.96 -5.75
N GLN A 15 -6.29 -7.19 -6.22
CA GLN A 15 -6.80 -7.60 -7.53
C GLN A 15 -8.32 -7.76 -7.47
N HIS A 16 -8.82 -8.32 -6.38
CA HIS A 16 -10.25 -8.40 -6.13
C HIS A 16 -10.89 -7.01 -5.98
N VAL A 17 -10.22 -6.08 -5.29
CA VAL A 17 -10.67 -4.68 -5.17
C VAL A 17 -10.75 -4.03 -6.55
N ALA A 18 -9.69 -4.12 -7.36
CA ALA A 18 -9.68 -3.56 -8.71
C ALA A 18 -10.81 -4.13 -9.59
N THR A 19 -10.98 -5.46 -9.57
CA THR A 19 -12.05 -6.14 -10.32
C THR A 19 -13.44 -5.69 -9.88
N THR A 20 -13.65 -5.51 -8.57
CA THR A 20 -14.94 -5.03 -8.02
C THR A 20 -15.27 -3.61 -8.46
N LEU A 21 -14.25 -2.79 -8.73
CA LEU A 21 -14.37 -1.43 -9.21
C LEU A 21 -14.41 -1.32 -10.74
N ASP A 22 -14.46 -2.45 -11.47
CA ASP A 22 -14.37 -2.52 -12.93
C ASP A 22 -13.08 -1.86 -13.49
N ILE A 23 -11.97 -2.00 -12.75
CA ILE A 23 -10.65 -1.51 -13.13
C ILE A 23 -9.83 -2.66 -13.68
N GLU A 24 -9.40 -2.54 -14.94
CA GLU A 24 -8.57 -3.56 -15.59
C GLU A 24 -7.12 -3.47 -15.09
N LEU A 25 -6.58 -4.58 -14.61
CA LEU A 25 -5.16 -4.69 -14.25
C LEU A 25 -4.36 -5.20 -15.45
N MET A 26 -3.37 -4.42 -15.88
CA MET A 26 -2.51 -4.76 -17.00
C MET A 26 -1.06 -4.93 -16.55
N LEU A 27 -0.46 -6.06 -16.93
CA LEU A 27 0.98 -6.24 -16.82
C LEU A 27 1.64 -5.43 -17.91
N TYR A 28 2.62 -4.61 -17.54
CA TYR A 28 3.38 -3.84 -18.50
C TYR A 28 4.85 -3.82 -18.12
N ASP A 29 5.71 -3.96 -19.12
CA ASP A 29 7.14 -3.70 -18.93
C ASP A 29 7.40 -2.24 -19.24
N PHE A 30 7.56 -1.44 -18.19
CA PHE A 30 7.84 -0.02 -18.32
C PHE A 30 9.34 0.31 -18.23
N GLY A 31 10.23 -0.69 -18.17
CA GLY A 31 11.63 -0.50 -17.80
C GLY A 31 11.82 -0.23 -16.30
N ASP A 32 13.00 0.26 -15.94
CA ASP A 32 13.44 0.34 -14.53
C ASP A 32 12.83 1.51 -13.74
N ASP A 33 12.36 2.54 -14.44
CA ASP A 33 12.01 3.83 -13.81
C ASP A 33 10.52 3.93 -13.44
N VAL A 34 9.66 3.02 -13.92
CA VAL A 34 8.20 3.12 -13.73
C VAL A 34 7.67 1.87 -13.05
N SER A 35 7.05 2.06 -11.90
CA SER A 35 6.45 0.99 -11.11
C SER A 35 4.98 0.78 -11.46
N GLY A 36 4.26 1.86 -11.78
CA GLY A 36 2.83 1.81 -12.14
C GLY A 36 2.33 3.04 -12.90
N VAL A 37 1.12 2.89 -13.44
CA VAL A 37 0.36 3.94 -14.12
C VAL A 37 -1.15 3.71 -13.91
N LEU A 38 -1.88 4.78 -13.67
CA LEU A 38 -3.34 4.83 -13.79
C LEU A 38 -3.76 5.49 -15.11
N LEU A 39 -4.53 4.77 -15.92
CA LEU A 39 -5.14 5.26 -17.15
C LEU A 39 -6.65 5.41 -16.95
N ARG A 40 -7.21 6.55 -17.37
CA ARG A 40 -8.65 6.83 -17.35
C ARG A 40 -9.13 7.18 -18.75
N ASP A 41 -10.23 6.56 -19.17
CA ASP A 41 -10.91 6.85 -20.43
C ASP A 41 -12.43 6.89 -20.18
N GLY A 42 -12.95 8.11 -20.01
CA GLY A 42 -14.31 8.34 -19.55
C GLY A 42 -14.56 7.67 -18.20
N ASP A 43 -15.55 6.77 -18.16
CA ASP A 43 -15.92 6.01 -16.96
C ASP A 43 -15.05 4.77 -16.72
N LYS A 44 -14.18 4.40 -17.67
CA LYS A 44 -13.31 3.23 -17.56
C LYS A 44 -11.95 3.61 -16.98
N ALA A 45 -11.36 2.69 -16.22
CA ALA A 45 -10.00 2.83 -15.73
C ALA A 45 -9.18 1.55 -15.88
N LYS A 46 -7.87 1.73 -16.05
CA LYS A 46 -6.90 0.64 -16.08
C LYS A 46 -5.70 0.98 -15.21
N ILE A 47 -5.15 0.00 -14.53
CA ILE A 47 -3.91 0.12 -13.77
C ILE A 47 -2.85 -0.75 -14.42
N GLY A 48 -1.78 -0.13 -14.89
CA GLY A 48 -0.57 -0.82 -15.32
C GLY A 48 0.41 -0.97 -14.16
N TYR A 49 1.06 -2.12 -14.02
CA TYR A 49 2.11 -2.34 -13.03
C TYR A 49 3.26 -3.20 -13.59
N SER A 50 4.47 -2.94 -13.08
CA SER A 50 5.70 -3.57 -13.60
C SER A 50 5.93 -4.99 -13.05
N THR A 51 6.09 -5.95 -13.97
CA THR A 51 6.48 -7.35 -13.66
C THR A 51 7.89 -7.49 -13.13
N GLN A 52 8.77 -6.52 -13.41
CA GLN A 52 10.16 -6.54 -12.97
C GLN A 52 10.32 -6.28 -11.47
N THR A 53 9.26 -5.78 -10.82
CA THR A 53 9.25 -5.53 -9.38
C THR A 53 8.76 -6.76 -8.61
N GLY A 54 9.27 -6.96 -7.38
CA GLY A 54 8.83 -8.07 -6.52
C GLY A 54 7.36 -7.98 -6.12
N LEU A 55 6.73 -9.10 -5.78
CA LEU A 55 5.28 -9.20 -5.51
C LEU A 55 4.75 -8.20 -4.47
N LEU A 56 5.50 -7.97 -3.38
CA LEU A 56 5.12 -7.00 -2.34
C LEU A 56 4.98 -5.59 -2.92
N ARG A 57 5.85 -5.27 -3.88
CA ARG A 57 5.90 -3.96 -4.53
C ARG A 57 4.82 -3.82 -5.58
N GLN A 58 4.61 -4.82 -6.42
CA GLN A 58 3.46 -4.86 -7.33
C GLN A 58 2.14 -4.62 -6.58
N ARG A 59 1.98 -5.30 -5.45
CA ARG A 59 0.80 -5.18 -4.60
C ARG A 59 0.62 -3.77 -4.03
N PHE A 60 1.70 -3.13 -3.58
CA PHE A 60 1.68 -1.74 -3.13
C PHE A 60 1.39 -0.77 -4.27
N THR A 61 2.00 -0.95 -5.45
CA THR A 61 1.71 -0.14 -6.64
C THR A 61 0.21 -0.19 -6.97
N ILE A 62 -0.39 -1.38 -7.05
CA ILE A 62 -1.83 -1.48 -7.35
C ILE A 62 -2.66 -0.76 -6.28
N ALA A 63 -2.34 -0.94 -4.98
CA ALA A 63 -3.04 -0.27 -3.90
C ALA A 63 -2.90 1.26 -3.96
N HIS A 64 -1.73 1.76 -4.34
CA HIS A 64 -1.45 3.19 -4.52
C HIS A 64 -2.27 3.77 -5.67
N GLU A 65 -2.29 3.10 -6.83
CA GLU A 65 -3.05 3.55 -8.00
C GLU A 65 -4.57 3.48 -7.78
N LEU A 66 -5.04 2.49 -7.01
CA LEU A 66 -6.42 2.45 -6.50
C LEU A 66 -6.73 3.68 -5.64
N GLY A 67 -5.76 4.17 -4.86
CA GLY A 67 -5.87 5.41 -4.10
C GLY A 67 -6.07 6.63 -5.00
N HIS A 68 -5.24 6.78 -6.04
CA HIS A 68 -5.44 7.83 -7.05
C HIS A 68 -6.82 7.73 -7.70
N TYR A 69 -7.28 6.51 -8.00
CA TYR A 69 -8.58 6.30 -8.60
C TYR A 69 -9.72 6.74 -7.67
N ILE A 70 -9.75 6.23 -6.43
CA ILE A 70 -10.86 6.44 -5.49
C ILE A 70 -10.91 7.89 -4.99
N LEU A 71 -9.76 8.51 -4.75
CA LEU A 71 -9.66 9.90 -4.28
C LEU A 71 -9.85 10.93 -5.40
N ASN A 72 -10.13 10.47 -6.63
CA ASN A 72 -10.32 11.31 -7.81
C ASN A 72 -9.16 12.28 -8.08
N HIS A 73 -7.93 11.85 -7.82
CA HIS A 73 -6.73 12.65 -8.07
C HIS A 73 -6.64 13.01 -9.55
N GLN A 74 -6.47 14.31 -9.82
CA GLN A 74 -6.39 14.86 -11.17
C GLN A 74 -4.93 14.87 -11.61
N ARG A 75 -4.46 13.72 -12.08
CA ARG A 75 -3.16 13.54 -12.73
C ARG A 75 -3.34 13.85 -14.24
N GLN A 76 -2.82 14.98 -14.74
CA GLN A 76 -2.86 15.32 -16.17
C GLN A 76 -1.85 14.48 -17.00
N GLY A 77 -2.30 13.44 -17.71
CA GLY A 77 -1.46 12.64 -18.62
C GLY A 77 -1.05 11.27 -18.07
N VAL A 78 -0.06 10.63 -18.69
CA VAL A 78 0.54 9.36 -18.23
C VAL A 78 1.47 9.67 -17.06
N PHE A 79 1.04 9.34 -15.83
CA PHE A 79 1.89 9.47 -14.66
C PHE A 79 2.69 8.21 -14.43
N VAL A 80 3.99 8.42 -14.22
CA VAL A 80 4.99 7.40 -14.03
C VAL A 80 5.41 7.44 -12.56
N ASP A 81 5.04 6.41 -11.80
CA ASP A 81 5.47 6.30 -10.43
C ASP A 81 6.82 5.61 -10.33
N THR A 82 7.86 6.38 -9.98
CA THR A 82 9.21 5.85 -9.76
C THR A 82 9.32 5.25 -8.36
N PRO A 83 10.25 4.31 -8.13
CA PRO A 83 10.63 3.87 -6.78
C PRO A 83 10.75 4.99 -5.74
N GLU A 84 11.26 6.13 -6.16
CA GLU A 84 11.61 7.26 -5.30
C GLU A 84 10.38 8.05 -4.85
N LYS A 85 9.34 8.15 -5.71
CA LYS A 85 8.09 8.86 -5.38
C LYS A 85 7.31 8.21 -4.23
N TYR A 86 7.48 6.91 -4.01
CA TYR A 86 6.89 6.20 -2.88
C TYR A 86 7.52 6.57 -1.51
N PHE A 87 8.73 7.15 -1.50
CA PHE A 87 9.43 7.60 -0.28
C PHE A 87 9.19 9.08 0.06
N THR A 88 8.28 9.77 -0.64
CA THR A 88 8.00 11.20 -0.48
C THR A 88 7.37 11.60 0.87
N LEU A 89 7.13 10.65 1.78
CA LEU A 89 6.65 10.89 3.15
C LEU A 89 7.52 11.86 3.95
N PHE A 90 8.79 12.09 3.55
CA PHE A 90 9.75 12.94 4.26
C PHE A 90 10.23 14.20 3.51
N ARG A 91 9.64 14.58 2.35
CA ARG A 91 10.01 15.87 1.72
C ARG A 91 9.41 17.05 2.49
N ASP A 92 10.26 18.02 2.80
CA ASP A 92 9.95 19.23 3.56
C ASP A 92 8.61 19.85 3.14
N SER A 93 7.71 20.00 4.12
CA SER A 93 6.36 20.56 3.99
C SER A 93 6.31 22.02 3.53
N ARG A 94 7.48 22.64 3.30
CA ARG A 94 7.63 24.03 2.84
C ARG A 94 7.66 24.20 1.32
N SER A 95 7.70 23.12 0.54
CA SER A 95 7.76 23.14 -0.93
C SER A 95 6.83 22.11 -1.60
N SER A 96 5.69 21.80 -0.99
CA SER A 96 4.78 20.78 -1.53
C SER A 96 3.85 21.37 -2.59
N THR A 97 3.96 20.86 -3.80
CA THR A 97 3.01 21.13 -4.90
C THR A 97 1.71 20.35 -4.69
N GLY A 98 0.66 20.65 -5.47
CA GLY A 98 -0.58 19.85 -5.45
C GLY A 98 -0.37 18.38 -5.82
N GLU A 99 0.64 18.08 -6.65
CA GLU A 99 1.04 16.71 -6.98
C GLU A 99 1.58 16.00 -5.73
N ASP A 100 2.51 16.62 -5.00
CA ASP A 100 3.10 16.02 -3.79
C ASP A 100 2.05 15.68 -2.72
N PHE A 101 0.96 16.46 -2.65
CA PHE A 101 -0.16 16.16 -1.75
C PHE A 101 -0.93 14.91 -2.19
N GLN A 102 -1.28 14.81 -3.48
CA GLN A 102 -1.97 13.65 -4.04
C GLN A 102 -1.14 12.36 -3.90
N GLU A 103 0.18 12.43 -4.09
CA GLU A 103 1.09 11.29 -3.87
C GLU A 103 1.04 10.79 -2.42
N ARG A 104 1.05 11.71 -1.46
CA ARG A 104 0.98 11.37 -0.03
C ARG A 104 -0.36 10.77 0.33
N GLU A 105 -1.45 11.29 -0.21
CA GLU A 105 -2.79 10.74 -0.01
C GLU A 105 -2.93 9.34 -0.62
N ALA A 106 -2.41 9.11 -1.83
CA ALA A 106 -2.42 7.78 -2.46
C ALA A 106 -1.53 6.77 -1.71
N ASN A 107 -0.36 7.19 -1.23
CA ASN A 107 0.48 6.38 -0.36
C ASN A 107 -0.23 6.01 0.96
N ALA A 108 -0.90 6.98 1.59
CA ALA A 108 -1.66 6.75 2.81
C ALA A 108 -2.84 5.80 2.55
N PHE A 109 -3.55 5.97 1.43
CA PHE A 109 -4.63 5.08 1.01
C PHE A 109 -4.12 3.66 0.77
N GLY A 110 -3.06 3.49 -0.01
CA GLY A 110 -2.48 2.19 -0.30
C GLY A 110 -2.03 1.46 0.97
N ALA A 111 -1.36 2.16 1.88
CA ALA A 111 -0.99 1.60 3.18
C ALA A 111 -2.22 1.21 4.02
N ALA A 112 -3.29 2.00 4.01
CA ALA A 112 -4.51 1.70 4.74
C ALA A 112 -5.29 0.52 4.15
N LEU A 113 -5.30 0.38 2.82
CA LEU A 113 -5.93 -0.74 2.13
C LEU A 113 -5.18 -2.04 2.41
N LEU A 114 -3.84 -2.03 2.32
CA LEU A 114 -3.03 -3.23 2.56
C LEU A 114 -2.97 -3.62 4.03
N MET A 115 -2.96 -2.63 4.93
CA MET A 115 -2.85 -2.82 6.38
C MET A 115 -3.98 -2.06 7.11
N PRO A 116 -5.22 -2.57 7.07
CA PRO A 116 -6.33 -1.99 7.80
C PRO A 116 -6.05 -1.96 9.30
N ARG A 117 -6.43 -0.86 9.96
CA ARG A 117 -6.10 -0.61 11.37
C ARG A 117 -6.62 -1.73 12.28
N GLU A 118 -7.85 -2.16 12.05
CA GLU A 118 -8.55 -3.16 12.85
C GLU A 118 -7.85 -4.52 12.72
N LEU A 119 -7.47 -4.90 11.51
CA LEU A 119 -6.73 -6.14 11.25
C LEU A 119 -5.33 -6.10 11.86
N LEU A 120 -4.65 -4.95 11.83
CA LEU A 120 -3.34 -4.78 12.48
C LEU A 120 -3.43 -4.96 14.00
N ILE A 121 -4.44 -4.34 14.63
CA ILE A 121 -4.66 -4.46 16.08
C ILE A 121 -4.98 -5.91 16.45
N GLU A 122 -5.83 -6.58 15.68
CA GLU A 122 -6.15 -7.99 15.90
C GLU A 122 -4.90 -8.87 15.74
N ALA A 123 -4.13 -8.68 14.67
CA ALA A 123 -2.89 -9.42 14.44
C ALA A 123 -1.86 -9.22 15.57
N ALA A 124 -1.64 -7.97 15.99
CA ALA A 124 -0.75 -7.66 17.10
C ALA A 124 -1.24 -8.29 18.41
N THR A 125 -2.53 -8.18 18.72
CA THR A 125 -3.12 -8.78 19.93
C THR A 125 -2.95 -10.29 19.96
N ASN A 126 -3.17 -10.96 18.83
CA ASN A 126 -3.00 -12.41 18.71
C ASN A 126 -1.53 -12.83 18.94
N ILE A 127 -0.56 -12.05 18.48
CA ILE A 127 0.86 -12.28 18.75
C ILE A 127 1.14 -12.22 20.26
N TYR A 128 0.64 -11.19 20.95
CA TYR A 128 0.84 -11.08 22.40
C TYR A 128 0.16 -12.21 23.20
N GLN A 129 -1.00 -12.68 22.75
CA GLN A 129 -1.69 -13.82 23.38
C GLN A 129 -0.90 -15.14 23.26
N THR A 130 -0.01 -15.26 22.28
CA THR A 130 0.87 -16.44 22.13
C THR A 130 2.10 -16.44 23.04
N GLY A 131 2.20 -15.46 23.96
CA GLY A 131 3.23 -15.43 25.00
C GLY A 131 4.42 -14.51 24.70
N ILE A 132 4.45 -13.85 23.54
CA ILE A 132 5.34 -12.72 23.29
C ILE A 132 4.80 -11.56 24.14
N THR A 133 5.61 -10.93 25.00
CA THR A 133 5.13 -9.80 25.81
C THR A 133 5.59 -8.46 25.25
N ARG A 134 4.87 -7.37 25.56
CA ARG A 134 5.17 -6.00 25.12
C ARG A 134 6.50 -5.46 25.68
N ASN A 135 7.10 -6.15 26.66
CA ASN A 135 8.33 -5.72 27.35
C ASN A 135 9.56 -6.52 26.93
N GLU A 136 9.47 -7.35 25.89
CA GLU A 136 10.60 -8.14 25.39
C GLU A 136 11.17 -7.51 24.12
N ASP A 137 12.47 -7.67 23.89
CA ASP A 137 13.25 -7.21 22.72
C ASP A 137 12.75 -7.76 21.35
N TYR A 138 11.51 -8.24 21.30
CA TYR A 138 10.90 -8.86 20.15
C TYR A 138 10.21 -7.83 19.26
N ASP A 139 10.90 -7.46 18.19
CA ASP A 139 10.33 -6.64 17.12
C ASP A 139 9.19 -7.40 16.41
N ILE A 140 7.95 -6.91 16.56
CA ILE A 140 6.77 -7.50 15.91
C ILE A 140 6.67 -7.14 14.42
N VAL A 141 7.43 -6.14 13.95
CA VAL A 141 7.37 -5.63 12.57
C VAL A 141 7.62 -6.73 11.55
N PRO A 142 8.64 -7.60 11.65
CA PRO A 142 8.87 -8.67 10.68
C PRO A 142 7.70 -9.66 10.59
N VAL A 143 7.06 -9.98 11.73
CA VAL A 143 5.94 -10.92 11.79
C VAL A 143 4.71 -10.31 11.13
N LEU A 144 4.37 -9.07 11.49
CA LEU A 144 3.25 -8.36 10.87
C LEU A 144 3.50 -8.13 9.38
N ALA A 145 4.71 -7.73 8.98
CA ALA A 145 5.04 -7.49 7.58
C ALA A 145 4.88 -8.76 6.74
N ASP A 146 5.26 -9.93 7.27
CA ASP A 146 5.02 -11.21 6.59
C ASP A 146 3.53 -11.56 6.53
N ASN A 147 2.77 -11.37 7.61
CA ASN A 147 1.32 -11.63 7.61
C ASN A 147 0.61 -10.80 6.52
N PHE A 148 0.85 -9.49 6.51
CA PHE A 148 0.22 -8.56 5.57
C PHE A 148 0.89 -8.50 4.19
N LYS A 149 1.94 -9.31 3.95
CA LYS A 149 2.71 -9.35 2.69
C LYS A 149 3.06 -7.94 2.21
N VAL A 150 3.74 -7.18 3.08
CA VAL A 150 4.31 -5.86 2.82
C VAL A 150 5.79 -5.81 3.22
N SER A 151 6.49 -4.74 2.86
CA SER A 151 7.86 -4.54 3.35
C SER A 151 7.88 -4.18 4.84
N LYS A 152 8.96 -4.51 5.55
CA LYS A 152 9.16 -4.13 6.96
C LYS A 152 9.06 -2.62 7.15
N LEU A 153 9.64 -1.85 6.23
CA LEU A 153 9.59 -0.39 6.26
C LEU A 153 8.15 0.14 6.16
N ALA A 154 7.35 -0.38 5.22
CA ALA A 154 5.95 0.03 5.08
C ALA A 154 5.15 -0.29 6.35
N MET A 155 5.41 -1.44 6.96
CA MET A 155 4.80 -1.83 8.25
C MET A 155 5.21 -0.87 9.37
N SER A 156 6.50 -0.57 9.54
CA SER A 156 6.99 0.38 10.57
C SER A 156 6.34 1.76 10.43
N ILE A 157 6.27 2.28 9.20
CA ILE A 157 5.62 3.56 8.90
C ILE A 157 4.14 3.51 9.26
N ARG A 158 3.43 2.44 8.88
CA ARG A 158 2.01 2.29 9.15
C ARG A 158 1.70 2.23 10.64
N LEU A 159 2.49 1.48 11.41
CA LEU A 159 2.34 1.41 12.87
C LEU A 159 2.58 2.77 13.52
N THR A 160 3.62 3.48 13.08
CA THR A 160 3.92 4.85 13.53
C THR A 160 2.76 5.81 13.23
N ASN A 161 2.23 5.80 12.00
CA ASN A 161 1.11 6.66 11.58
C ASN A 161 -0.21 6.36 12.31
N LEU A 162 -0.34 5.18 12.93
CA LEU A 162 -1.52 4.79 13.71
C LEU A 162 -1.32 4.99 15.22
N ASP A 163 -0.19 5.57 15.64
CA ASP A 163 0.25 5.65 17.04
C ASP A 163 0.26 4.26 17.74
N LEU A 164 0.45 3.21 16.95
CA LEU A 164 0.58 1.83 17.41
C LEU A 164 2.06 1.56 17.63
N VAL A 165 2.61 2.16 18.69
CA VAL A 165 4.01 1.95 19.09
C VAL A 165 4.06 0.67 19.94
N TRP A 166 4.77 -0.33 19.41
CA TRP A 166 4.93 -1.66 19.97
C TRP A 166 6.39 -1.94 20.25
#